data_AF-A0A6P0IT88-F1
#
_entry.id   AF-A0A6P0IT88-F1
#
_cell.length_a   1.000
_cell.length_b   1.000
_cell.length_c   1.000
_cell.angle_alpha   90.00
_cell.angle_beta   90.00
_cell.angle_gamma   90.00
#
_symmetry.space_group_name_H-M   'P 1'
#
loop_
_entity.id
_entity.type
_entity.pdbx_description
1 polymer ?
#
loop_
_entity_poly.entity_id
_entity_poly.type
_entity_poly.pdbx_seq_one_letter_code
_entity_poly.pdbx_strand_id
1 'polypeptide(L)'
;TSILPLLDLLPNKPFNLDFLAQFLMLPSPALELPTEETAFTGINRVLPGTILTITATGKVETYRWWDWAAKQHHNNSLTLESAGEHYAHLLRQAVKQRMERGQIAAHLSGGMDSSSVVCLARDWMLSGVGKPQLDTLTAVYKRPSLAGERAYAEMVLEQGGPIVPHFIDADDALVFRWFNDDIPYHDEPYAGLSHLAMEKLLVEAAHKLGADTILTGMGADELLVGTYLSMASQLRQGQWLAAFSEAQRMAQGNNQSIWSILYQFCIGPALPMLMLGTIGTWWRGGFARWPKVGKFAIPPWILPEFAQGTKMQTIGRQNAQRLYGGSAELSVDLWSLQASVGDWSRWYLAAPQGMHNSHPFLDSRVLSFCLELPTALREIPGMPKPVLQTAMRGILPEPIRTRRDKATFNDIYWLGLSKHLPCLEFMVRNSPSQELGIFDAQQLIHAMRQAAVGIGNMEAIYHINTTLALIAWFDQMMAAQHQPLEAPTEVHQLHRQVEITC
;
A
#
# COMPACT_ATOMS: atom_id res chain seq x y z
N THR A 1 -17.49 6.94 -3.01
CA THR A 1 -18.89 7.00 -2.52
C THR A 1 -18.91 6.30 -1.20
N SER A 2 -19.49 6.91 -0.16
CA SER A 2 -19.57 6.23 1.14
C SER A 2 -20.61 5.10 1.07
N ILE A 3 -20.30 3.96 1.70
CA ILE A 3 -21.20 2.79 1.82
C ILE A 3 -22.30 3.05 2.85
N LEU A 4 -22.04 3.82 3.90
CA LEU A 4 -23.00 3.99 5.00
C LEU A 4 -24.38 4.47 4.58
N PRO A 5 -24.54 5.48 3.70
CA PRO A 5 -25.87 5.93 3.28
C PRO A 5 -26.65 4.82 2.55
N LEU A 6 -25.95 3.84 1.95
CA LEU A 6 -26.58 2.69 1.31
C LEU A 6 -27.00 1.62 2.32
N LEU A 7 -26.35 1.52 3.48
CA LEU A 7 -26.72 0.57 4.53
C LEU A 7 -28.10 0.86 5.11
N ASP A 8 -28.51 2.13 5.14
CA ASP A 8 -29.84 2.51 5.62
C ASP A 8 -30.96 2.04 4.68
N LEU A 9 -30.62 1.62 3.46
CA LEU A 9 -31.55 1.02 2.50
C LEU A 9 -31.66 -0.50 2.65
N LEU A 10 -30.79 -1.14 3.44
CA LEU A 10 -30.74 -2.60 3.57
C LEU A 10 -31.35 -3.08 4.89
N PRO A 11 -32.23 -4.10 4.86
CA PRO A 11 -32.73 -4.73 6.06
C PRO A 11 -31.59 -5.51 6.76
N ASN A 12 -31.45 -5.34 8.07
CA ASN A 12 -30.52 -6.07 8.96
C ASN A 12 -29.01 -5.84 8.75
N LYS A 13 -28.60 -4.97 7.82
CA LYS A 13 -27.19 -4.59 7.56
C LYS A 13 -26.18 -5.76 7.63
N PRO A 14 -26.43 -6.90 6.94
CA PRO A 14 -25.64 -8.12 7.14
C PRO A 14 -24.22 -7.98 6.60
N PHE A 15 -23.23 -8.30 7.45
CA PHE A 15 -21.83 -8.38 7.04
C PHE A 15 -21.61 -9.50 6.00
N ASN A 16 -20.74 -9.25 5.03
CA ASN A 16 -20.35 -10.23 4.03
C ASN A 16 -19.13 -11.03 4.51
N LEU A 17 -19.36 -12.22 5.08
CA LEU A 17 -18.29 -13.06 5.62
C LEU A 17 -17.27 -13.52 4.56
N ASP A 18 -17.71 -13.72 3.31
CA ASP A 18 -16.81 -14.09 2.21
C ASP A 18 -15.86 -12.94 1.86
N PHE A 19 -16.33 -11.70 1.93
CA PHE A 19 -15.47 -10.52 1.79
C PHE A 19 -14.46 -10.41 2.94
N LEU A 20 -14.89 -10.60 4.20
CA LEU A 20 -13.97 -10.56 5.35
C LEU A 20 -12.90 -11.66 5.25
N ALA A 21 -13.27 -12.85 4.76
CA ALA A 21 -12.32 -13.93 4.50
C ALA A 21 -11.32 -13.57 3.38
N GLN A 22 -11.76 -12.91 2.31
CA GLN A 22 -10.88 -12.39 1.26
C GLN A 22 -9.91 -11.33 1.79
N PHE A 23 -10.39 -10.42 2.65
CA PHE A 23 -9.57 -9.40 3.29
C PHE A 23 -8.47 -10.01 4.16
N LEU A 24 -8.81 -10.99 4.99
CA LEU A 24 -7.85 -11.71 5.85
C LEU A 24 -6.84 -12.54 5.06
N MET A 25 -7.19 -12.96 3.84
CA MET A 25 -6.32 -13.74 2.95
C MET A 25 -5.58 -12.87 1.92
N LEU A 26 -5.54 -11.54 2.11
CA LEU A 26 -4.75 -10.66 1.27
C LEU A 26 -3.28 -11.11 1.25
N PRO A 27 -2.68 -11.27 0.06
CA PRO A 27 -1.32 -11.78 -0.04
C PRO A 27 -0.27 -10.66 0.14
N SER A 28 -0.68 -9.39 0.09
CA SER A 28 0.17 -8.22 0.33
C SER A 28 -0.72 -7.06 0.77
N PRO A 29 -0.15 -5.99 1.36
CA PRO A 29 -0.89 -4.76 1.59
C PRO A 29 -1.61 -4.31 0.32
N ALA A 30 -2.91 -4.07 0.45
CA ALA A 30 -3.75 -3.51 -0.58
C ALA A 30 -4.51 -2.34 0.03
N LEU A 31 -4.62 -1.25 -0.73
CA LEU A 31 -5.42 -0.10 -0.36
C LEU A 31 -6.91 -0.44 -0.39
N GLU A 32 -7.32 -1.24 -1.38
CA GLU A 32 -8.68 -1.73 -1.54
C GLU A 32 -8.65 -3.15 -2.16
N LEU A 33 -9.65 -3.98 -1.83
CA LEU A 33 -9.80 -5.30 -2.44
C LEU A 33 -10.24 -5.16 -3.90
N PRO A 34 -9.60 -5.85 -4.86
CA PRO A 34 -9.99 -5.80 -6.26
C PRO A 34 -11.20 -6.71 -6.54
N THR A 35 -12.34 -6.40 -5.90
CA THR A 35 -13.59 -7.16 -5.98
C THR A 35 -14.80 -6.23 -6.04
N GLU A 36 -15.86 -6.70 -6.70
CA GLU A 36 -17.18 -6.05 -6.72
C GLU A 36 -17.89 -6.20 -5.37
N GLU A 37 -17.48 -7.16 -4.54
CA GLU A 37 -18.06 -7.35 -3.22
C GLU A 37 -17.60 -6.26 -2.26
N THR A 38 -18.45 -5.94 -1.28
CA THR A 38 -18.12 -5.04 -0.19
C THR A 38 -18.18 -5.79 1.13
N ALA A 39 -17.82 -5.10 2.22
CA ALA A 39 -17.96 -5.65 3.57
C ALA A 39 -19.42 -5.96 3.98
N PHE A 40 -20.41 -5.56 3.17
CA PHE A 40 -21.83 -5.76 3.43
C PHE A 40 -22.51 -6.52 2.28
N THR A 41 -23.40 -7.45 2.63
CA THR A 41 -24.15 -8.21 1.63
C THR A 41 -25.19 -7.32 0.96
N GLY A 42 -25.29 -7.37 -0.38
CA GLY A 42 -26.25 -6.58 -1.16
C GLY A 42 -25.73 -5.20 -1.59
N ILE A 43 -24.50 -4.84 -1.23
CA ILE A 43 -23.82 -3.65 -1.75
C ILE A 43 -22.66 -4.11 -2.63
N ASN A 44 -22.65 -3.65 -3.88
CA ASN A 44 -21.60 -3.94 -4.84
C ASN A 44 -20.84 -2.68 -5.27
N ARG A 45 -19.53 -2.81 -5.38
CA ARG A 45 -18.60 -1.79 -5.87
C ARG A 45 -18.56 -1.81 -7.40
N VAL A 46 -18.50 -0.63 -7.98
CA VAL A 46 -18.15 -0.45 -9.40
C VAL A 46 -16.63 -0.60 -9.56
N LEU A 47 -16.18 -1.60 -10.32
CA LEU A 47 -14.76 -1.80 -10.53
C LEU A 47 -14.12 -0.62 -11.31
N PRO A 48 -12.87 -0.26 -11.02
CA PRO A 48 -12.12 0.75 -11.78
C PRO A 48 -12.10 0.47 -13.28
N GLY A 49 -12.14 1.52 -14.10
CA GLY A 49 -12.13 1.38 -15.56
C GLY A 49 -13.42 0.82 -16.16
N THR A 50 -14.51 0.86 -15.40
CA THR A 50 -15.82 0.30 -15.80
C THR A 50 -16.89 1.38 -15.86
N ILE A 51 -17.72 1.31 -16.89
CA ILE A 51 -18.94 2.10 -17.05
C ILE A 51 -20.11 1.18 -16.70
N LEU A 52 -20.99 1.67 -15.83
CA LEU A 52 -22.30 1.06 -15.57
C LEU A 52 -23.39 1.92 -16.20
N THR A 53 -24.19 1.30 -17.04
CA THR A 53 -25.40 1.91 -17.62
C THR A 53 -26.61 1.27 -16.95
N ILE A 54 -27.37 2.08 -16.22
CA ILE A 54 -28.63 1.66 -15.61
C ILE A 54 -29.76 2.26 -16.44
N THR A 55 -30.51 1.40 -17.12
CA THR A 55 -31.65 1.82 -17.94
C THR A 55 -32.87 2.13 -17.06
N ALA A 56 -33.85 2.87 -17.61
CA ALA A 56 -35.10 3.16 -16.91
C ALA A 56 -35.92 1.91 -16.54
N THR A 57 -35.68 0.77 -17.19
CA THR A 57 -36.31 -0.52 -16.84
C THR A 57 -35.59 -1.26 -15.71
N GLY A 58 -34.50 -0.69 -15.18
CA GLY A 58 -33.66 -1.32 -14.16
C GLY A 58 -32.62 -2.31 -14.71
N LYS A 59 -32.53 -2.48 -16.03
CA LYS A 59 -31.44 -3.29 -16.63
C LYS A 59 -30.11 -2.59 -16.38
N VAL A 60 -29.16 -3.33 -15.80
CA VAL A 60 -27.77 -2.91 -15.60
C VAL A 60 -26.92 -3.52 -16.71
N GLU A 61 -26.17 -2.67 -17.40
CA GLU A 61 -25.18 -3.08 -18.40
C GLU A 61 -23.80 -2.59 -17.98
N THR A 62 -22.82 -3.48 -18.06
CA THR A 62 -21.44 -3.21 -17.63
C THR A 62 -20.52 -3.22 -18.83
N TYR A 63 -19.73 -2.16 -19.00
CA TYR A 63 -18.72 -2.06 -20.04
C TYR A 63 -17.38 -1.64 -19.46
N ARG A 64 -16.36 -2.49 -19.58
CA ARG A 64 -15.00 -2.17 -19.16
C ARG A 64 -14.31 -1.39 -20.27
N TRP A 65 -14.16 -0.08 -20.08
CA TRP A 65 -13.57 0.83 -21.07
C TRP A 65 -12.04 0.90 -20.95
N TRP A 66 -11.48 0.57 -19.78
CA TRP A 66 -10.05 0.55 -19.55
C TRP A 66 -9.60 -0.78 -18.93
N ASP A 67 -8.60 -1.39 -19.56
CA ASP A 67 -7.93 -2.59 -19.05
C ASP A 67 -6.42 -2.45 -19.15
N TRP A 68 -5.75 -2.44 -17.99
CA TRP A 68 -4.29 -2.40 -17.90
C TRP A 68 -3.63 -3.58 -18.60
N ALA A 69 -4.24 -4.77 -18.55
CA ALA A 69 -3.71 -5.94 -19.23
C ALA A 69 -3.68 -5.77 -20.76
N ALA A 70 -4.62 -4.99 -21.31
CA ALA A 70 -4.70 -4.70 -22.74
C ALA A 70 -3.71 -3.61 -23.19
N LYS A 71 -3.03 -2.92 -22.27
CA LYS A 71 -2.03 -1.88 -22.57
C LYS A 71 -0.60 -2.43 -22.65
N GLN A 72 -0.43 -3.74 -22.65
CA GLN A 72 0.87 -4.37 -22.72
C GLN A 72 1.41 -4.41 -24.16
N HIS A 73 2.32 -3.50 -24.48
CA HIS A 73 3.13 -3.59 -25.70
C HIS A 73 4.59 -3.28 -25.37
N HIS A 74 5.42 -4.32 -25.24
CA HIS A 74 6.84 -4.11 -24.99
C HIS A 74 7.50 -3.49 -26.22
N ASN A 75 7.99 -2.27 -26.05
CA ASN A 75 8.80 -1.63 -27.09
C ASN A 75 10.28 -1.99 -26.88
N ASN A 76 10.68 -3.11 -27.49
CA ASN A 76 12.06 -3.62 -27.39
C ASN A 76 13.13 -2.72 -28.05
N SER A 77 12.74 -1.66 -28.76
CA SER A 77 13.69 -0.69 -29.31
C SER A 77 14.08 0.42 -28.34
N LEU A 78 13.45 0.50 -27.16
CA LEU A 78 13.77 1.51 -26.17
C LEU A 78 15.16 1.26 -25.56
N THR A 79 15.97 2.32 -25.52
CA THR A 79 17.17 2.38 -24.71
C THR A 79 16.84 2.96 -23.34
N LEU A 80 17.71 2.75 -22.34
CA LEU A 80 17.52 3.35 -21.02
C LEU A 80 17.45 4.89 -21.09
N GLU A 81 18.28 5.51 -21.93
CA GLU A 81 18.31 6.97 -22.08
C GLU A 81 17.01 7.49 -22.69
N SER A 82 16.59 6.95 -23.84
CA SER A 82 15.33 7.34 -24.48
C SER A 82 14.11 7.07 -23.60
N ALA A 83 14.14 5.97 -22.83
CA ALA A 83 13.09 5.66 -21.87
C ALA A 83 13.06 6.66 -20.71
N GLY A 84 14.23 7.04 -20.18
CA GLY A 84 14.36 8.04 -19.15
C GLY A 84 13.86 9.41 -19.59
N GLU A 85 14.23 9.86 -20.79
CA GLU A 85 13.76 11.13 -21.37
C GLU A 85 12.23 11.17 -21.53
N HIS A 86 11.65 10.10 -22.10
CA HIS A 86 10.22 10.02 -22.27
C HIS A 86 9.48 9.95 -20.93
N TYR A 87 9.99 9.16 -19.98
CA TYR A 87 9.46 9.08 -18.63
C TYR A 87 9.50 10.44 -17.93
N ALA A 88 10.62 11.15 -18.00
CA ALA A 88 10.78 12.50 -17.44
C ALA A 88 9.74 13.46 -18.02
N HIS A 89 9.51 13.41 -19.33
CA HIS A 89 8.47 14.21 -19.99
C HIS A 89 7.08 13.92 -19.41
N LEU A 90 6.68 12.64 -19.35
CA LEU A 90 5.36 12.23 -18.85
C LEU A 90 5.16 12.62 -17.38
N LEU A 91 6.14 12.32 -16.52
CA LEU A 91 6.07 12.66 -15.10
C LEU A 91 6.03 14.18 -14.88
N ARG A 92 6.82 14.95 -15.65
CA ARG A 92 6.80 16.41 -15.60
C ARG A 92 5.42 16.96 -15.99
N GLN A 93 4.75 16.40 -17.01
CA GLN A 93 3.37 16.79 -17.34
C GLN A 93 2.37 16.39 -16.25
N ALA A 94 2.52 15.20 -15.67
CA ALA A 94 1.66 14.72 -14.59
C ALA A 94 1.73 15.64 -13.36
N VAL A 95 2.93 16.09 -12.98
CA VAL A 95 3.13 17.08 -11.91
C VAL A 95 2.49 18.41 -12.29
N LYS A 96 2.78 18.95 -13.50
CA LYS A 96 2.24 20.23 -13.97
C LYS A 96 0.73 20.34 -13.80
N GLN A 97 -0.01 19.34 -14.31
CA GLN A 97 -1.48 19.34 -14.31
C GLN A 97 -2.06 19.37 -12.90
N ARG A 98 -1.37 18.74 -11.93
CA ARG A 98 -1.79 18.69 -10.54
C ARG A 98 -1.44 19.97 -9.77
N MET A 99 -0.67 20.88 -10.39
CA MET A 99 -0.31 22.17 -9.81
C MET A 99 -1.13 23.36 -10.30
N GLU A 100 -2.03 23.16 -11.27
CA GLU A 100 -2.73 24.26 -11.93
C GLU A 100 -3.75 24.97 -11.02
N ARG A 101 -4.15 24.35 -9.90
CA ARG A 101 -5.23 24.86 -9.02
C ARG A 101 -4.90 24.66 -7.55
N GLY A 102 -5.35 25.61 -6.73
CA GLY A 102 -5.26 25.56 -5.27
C GLY A 102 -3.88 25.88 -4.70
N GLN A 103 -3.82 25.91 -3.36
CA GLN A 103 -2.58 25.91 -2.59
C GLN A 103 -2.03 24.47 -2.50
N ILE A 104 -0.73 24.30 -2.68
CA ILE A 104 -0.11 22.99 -2.80
C ILE A 104 0.86 22.77 -1.64
N ALA A 105 0.67 21.67 -0.93
CA ALA A 105 1.69 21.07 -0.10
C ALA A 105 2.29 19.85 -0.83
N ALA A 106 3.54 19.49 -0.53
CA ALA A 106 4.18 18.29 -1.05
C ALA A 106 4.92 17.53 0.04
N HIS A 107 4.79 16.20 0.07
CA HIS A 107 5.62 15.38 0.94
C HIS A 107 7.07 15.39 0.44
N LEU A 108 8.02 15.62 1.34
CA LEU A 108 9.47 15.54 1.07
C LEU A 108 10.13 14.64 2.10
N SER A 109 10.29 13.36 1.78
CA SER A 109 10.88 12.37 2.70
C SER A 109 12.39 12.17 2.52
N GLY A 110 13.02 12.84 1.54
CA GLY A 110 14.42 12.60 1.17
C GLY A 110 14.65 11.37 0.27
N GLY A 111 13.62 10.56 0.04
CA GLY A 111 13.64 9.49 -0.96
C GLY A 111 13.55 10.01 -2.39
N MET A 112 13.97 9.18 -3.36
CA MET A 112 13.96 9.54 -4.78
C MET A 112 12.57 9.97 -5.28
N ASP A 113 11.50 9.30 -4.85
CA ASP A 113 10.16 9.50 -5.40
C ASP A 113 9.56 10.85 -4.99
N SER A 114 9.52 11.14 -3.69
CA SER A 114 9.03 12.41 -3.14
C SER A 114 9.90 13.58 -3.61
N SER A 115 11.22 13.40 -3.61
CA SER A 115 12.16 14.40 -4.12
C SER A 115 11.94 14.68 -5.61
N SER A 116 11.63 13.66 -6.42
CA SER A 116 11.35 13.85 -7.85
C SER A 116 10.14 14.76 -8.05
N VAL A 117 9.06 14.53 -7.30
CA VAL A 117 7.85 15.35 -7.36
C VAL A 117 8.13 16.79 -6.92
N VAL A 118 8.86 16.98 -5.82
CA VAL A 118 9.21 18.31 -5.30
C VAL A 118 10.10 19.08 -6.28
N CYS A 119 11.16 18.45 -6.81
CA CYS A 119 12.05 19.11 -7.77
C CYS A 119 11.32 19.49 -9.07
N LEU A 120 10.48 18.59 -9.60
CA LEU A 120 9.67 18.90 -10.80
C LEU A 120 8.66 20.00 -10.53
N ALA A 121 8.04 20.02 -9.34
CA ALA A 121 7.10 21.06 -8.95
C ALA A 121 7.81 22.42 -8.84
N ARG A 122 8.96 22.46 -8.17
CA ARG A 122 9.82 23.66 -8.09
C ARG A 122 10.18 24.19 -9.48
N ASP A 123 10.63 23.33 -10.38
CA ASP A 123 11.01 23.75 -11.74
C ASP A 123 9.83 24.37 -12.50
N TRP A 124 8.62 23.83 -12.33
CA TRP A 124 7.41 24.39 -12.91
C TRP A 124 7.05 25.76 -12.32
N MET A 125 7.22 25.93 -11.01
CA MET A 125 6.98 27.23 -10.36
C MET A 125 7.98 28.29 -10.78
N LEU A 126 9.26 27.94 -10.90
CA LEU A 126 10.28 28.83 -11.46
C LEU A 126 9.96 29.22 -12.91
N SER A 127 9.23 28.37 -13.62
CA SER A 127 8.72 28.64 -14.98
C SER A 127 7.37 29.37 -15.00
N GLY A 128 6.82 29.76 -13.83
CA GLY A 128 5.57 30.52 -13.71
C GLY A 128 4.28 29.69 -13.65
N VAL A 129 4.37 28.37 -13.42
CA VAL A 129 3.20 27.50 -13.24
C VAL A 129 2.85 27.34 -11.76
N GLY A 130 1.56 27.46 -11.44
CA GLY A 130 1.05 27.26 -10.08
C GLY A 130 1.17 28.51 -9.21
N LYS A 131 1.09 28.32 -7.89
CA LYS A 131 1.21 29.38 -6.89
C LYS A 131 2.69 29.76 -6.67
N PRO A 132 2.98 30.95 -6.10
CA PRO A 132 4.36 31.43 -5.95
C PRO A 132 5.18 30.69 -4.88
N GLN A 133 4.58 29.78 -4.12
CA GLN A 133 5.23 29.05 -3.02
C GLN A 133 4.78 27.59 -2.99
N LEU A 134 5.72 26.69 -2.69
CA LEU A 134 5.48 25.27 -2.43
C LEU A 134 5.84 24.96 -0.98
N ASP A 135 4.86 24.58 -0.19
CA ASP A 135 5.07 24.11 1.16
C ASP A 135 5.48 22.63 1.13
N THR A 136 6.66 22.30 1.65
CA THR A 136 7.11 20.90 1.74
C THR A 136 6.99 20.39 3.17
N LEU A 137 6.41 19.21 3.33
CA LEU A 137 6.17 18.56 4.62
C LEU A 137 7.11 17.36 4.79
N THR A 138 7.91 17.37 5.84
CA THR A 138 8.87 16.31 6.15
C THR A 138 8.65 15.80 7.56
N ALA A 139 8.25 14.53 7.69
CA ALA A 139 8.24 13.85 8.99
C ALA A 139 9.69 13.60 9.44
N VAL A 140 10.06 14.11 10.62
CA VAL A 140 11.40 13.96 11.20
C VAL A 140 11.34 13.18 12.51
N TYR A 141 12.31 12.29 12.68
CA TYR A 141 12.49 11.48 13.89
C TYR A 141 13.81 11.87 14.54
N LYS A 142 13.84 12.02 15.87
CA LYS A 142 15.09 12.22 16.63
C LYS A 142 15.85 10.90 16.82
N ARG A 143 15.22 9.77 16.51
CA ARG A 143 15.80 8.43 16.61
C ARG A 143 16.93 8.24 15.60
N PRO A 144 18.13 7.77 16.02
CA PRO A 144 19.29 7.68 15.14
C PRO A 144 19.08 6.87 13.85
N SER A 145 18.30 5.79 13.87
CA SER A 145 18.07 4.93 12.70
C SER A 145 17.23 5.60 11.60
N LEU A 146 16.52 6.69 11.92
CA LEU A 146 15.60 7.38 11.03
C LEU A 146 15.97 8.86 10.82
N ALA A 147 16.80 9.41 11.71
CA ALA A 147 17.29 10.79 11.64
C ALA A 147 18.05 11.11 10.35
N GLY A 148 18.66 10.10 9.71
CA GLY A 148 19.43 10.25 8.48
C GLY A 148 18.62 10.69 7.26
N GLU A 149 17.31 10.45 7.22
CA GLU A 149 16.47 10.84 6.08
C GLU A 149 16.33 12.37 5.93
N ARG A 150 16.48 13.12 7.04
CA ARG A 150 16.44 14.58 7.03
C ARG A 150 17.54 15.20 6.17
N ALA A 151 18.76 14.64 6.20
CA ALA A 151 19.88 15.17 5.44
C ALA A 151 19.60 15.15 3.92
N TYR A 152 18.89 14.13 3.43
CA TYR A 152 18.50 14.06 2.02
C TYR A 152 17.40 15.07 1.66
N ALA A 153 16.43 15.31 2.55
CA ALA A 153 15.46 16.39 2.34
C ALA A 153 16.16 17.75 2.26
N GLU A 154 17.13 18.01 3.14
CA GLU A 154 17.93 19.24 3.13
C GLU A 154 18.72 19.41 1.82
N MET A 155 19.29 18.35 1.23
CA MET A 155 19.94 18.41 -0.08
C MET A 155 19.01 18.87 -1.22
N VAL A 156 17.71 18.54 -1.16
CA VAL A 156 16.71 19.03 -2.13
C VAL A 156 16.46 20.52 -1.93
N LEU A 157 16.37 20.96 -0.68
CA LEU A 157 16.14 22.36 -0.31
C LEU A 157 17.34 23.26 -0.68
N GLU A 158 18.57 22.75 -0.57
CA GLU A 158 19.80 23.45 -0.95
C GLU A 158 19.87 23.83 -2.44
N GLN A 159 19.12 23.14 -3.31
CA GLN A 159 19.01 23.52 -4.73
C GLN A 159 18.24 24.84 -4.92
N GLY A 160 17.58 25.35 -3.88
CA GLY A 160 16.86 26.63 -3.89
C GLY A 160 15.48 26.57 -4.55
N GLY A 161 14.95 27.75 -4.90
CA GLY A 161 13.61 27.92 -5.45
C GLY A 161 12.55 28.32 -4.41
N PRO A 162 11.28 28.48 -4.83
CA PRO A 162 10.20 28.98 -3.98
C PRO A 162 9.64 27.89 -3.03
N ILE A 163 10.52 27.23 -2.28
CA ILE A 163 10.16 26.15 -1.36
C ILE A 163 10.19 26.66 0.08
N VAL A 164 9.12 26.39 0.84
CA VAL A 164 9.07 26.64 2.29
C VAL A 164 9.02 25.31 3.01
N PRO A 165 10.10 24.92 3.73
CA PRO A 165 10.16 23.64 4.41
C PRO A 165 9.51 23.63 5.78
N HIS A 166 8.71 22.60 6.04
CA HIS A 166 8.06 22.33 7.32
C HIS A 166 8.49 20.95 7.83
N PHE A 167 9.34 20.94 8.86
CA PHE A 167 9.77 19.71 9.52
C PHE A 167 8.84 19.41 10.70
N ILE A 168 8.20 18.25 10.65
CA ILE A 168 7.16 17.85 11.61
C ILE A 168 7.69 16.70 12.46
N ASP A 169 7.68 16.88 13.79
CA ASP A 169 8.13 15.86 14.73
C ASP A 169 7.21 14.64 14.68
N ALA A 170 7.78 13.50 14.30
CA ALA A 170 7.09 12.24 14.12
C ALA A 170 7.55 11.16 15.12
N ASP A 171 8.35 11.50 16.14
CA ASP A 171 8.86 10.51 17.12
C ASP A 171 7.75 9.71 17.81
N ASP A 172 6.59 10.33 17.95
CA ASP A 172 5.41 9.75 18.54
C ASP A 172 4.46 9.13 17.51
N ALA A 173 4.62 9.36 16.21
CA ALA A 173 3.79 8.80 15.13
C ALA A 173 4.20 7.35 14.78
N LEU A 174 4.27 6.49 15.80
CA LEU A 174 4.63 5.09 15.64
C LEU A 174 3.52 4.28 14.96
N VAL A 175 3.89 3.14 14.38
CA VAL A 175 2.91 2.16 13.88
C VAL A 175 2.03 1.71 15.05
N PHE A 176 0.75 1.47 14.77
CA PHE A 176 -0.30 1.14 15.75
C PHE A 176 -0.71 2.26 16.69
N ARG A 177 -0.06 3.43 16.66
CA ARG A 177 -0.43 4.52 17.57
C ARG A 177 -1.92 4.82 17.59
N TRP A 178 -2.56 4.90 16.43
CA TRP A 178 -3.97 5.26 16.36
C TRP A 178 -4.94 4.20 16.85
N PHE A 179 -4.50 2.97 17.12
CA PHE A 179 -5.36 2.05 17.85
C PHE A 179 -5.61 2.53 19.29
N ASN A 180 -4.81 3.49 19.79
CA ASN A 180 -5.05 4.20 21.05
C ASN A 180 -5.83 5.52 20.87
N ASP A 181 -5.94 6.04 19.64
CA ASP A 181 -6.60 7.32 19.33
C ASP A 181 -7.96 7.06 18.64
N ASP A 182 -8.62 8.11 18.17
CA ASP A 182 -9.82 7.99 17.32
C ASP A 182 -9.44 7.54 15.90
N ILE A 183 -9.76 6.28 15.59
CA ILE A 183 -9.67 5.72 14.24
C ILE A 183 -10.70 6.44 13.35
N PRO A 184 -10.30 7.05 12.22
CA PRO A 184 -11.25 7.69 11.32
C PRO A 184 -12.32 6.70 10.88
N TYR A 185 -13.57 7.16 10.90
CA TYR A 185 -14.68 6.33 10.47
C TYR A 185 -14.53 6.00 8.98
N HIS A 186 -14.60 4.71 8.64
CA HIS A 186 -14.40 4.22 7.29
C HIS A 186 -15.30 3.04 6.97
N ASP A 187 -15.67 2.91 5.70
CA ASP A 187 -16.76 2.03 5.26
C ASP A 187 -16.41 0.54 5.30
N GLU A 188 -15.14 0.19 5.16
CA GLU A 188 -14.65 -1.18 5.02
C GLU A 188 -13.31 -1.37 5.75
N PRO A 189 -12.94 -2.58 6.18
CA PRO A 189 -11.67 -2.80 6.84
C PRO A 189 -10.49 -2.47 5.90
N TYR A 190 -9.46 -1.79 6.45
CA TYR A 190 -8.32 -1.29 5.68
C TYR A 190 -6.99 -1.90 6.14
N ALA A 191 -6.31 -2.64 5.25
CA ALA A 191 -5.10 -3.38 5.60
C ALA A 191 -3.92 -2.48 6.02
N GLY A 192 -3.91 -1.22 5.56
CA GLY A 192 -2.90 -0.23 5.90
C GLY A 192 -3.14 0.52 7.21
N LEU A 193 -4.21 0.22 7.96
CA LEU A 193 -4.66 1.01 9.11
C LEU A 193 -3.56 1.28 10.15
N SER A 194 -2.69 0.29 10.39
CA SER A 194 -1.59 0.41 11.36
C SER A 194 -0.52 1.44 11.00
N HIS A 195 -0.41 1.84 9.74
CA HIS A 195 0.67 2.71 9.24
C HIS A 195 0.25 4.19 9.08
N LEU A 196 -1.01 4.52 9.35
CA LEU A 196 -1.55 5.83 9.01
C LEU A 196 -1.12 6.96 9.96
N ALA A 197 -0.57 6.64 11.14
CA ALA A 197 -0.15 7.63 12.16
C ALA A 197 0.63 8.81 11.58
N MET A 198 1.62 8.50 10.73
CA MET A 198 2.43 9.50 10.04
C MET A 198 1.62 10.29 8.99
N GLU A 199 0.71 9.64 8.29
CA GLU A 199 -0.05 10.27 7.21
C GLU A 199 -1.04 11.33 7.71
N LYS A 200 -1.80 11.09 8.79
CA LYS A 200 -2.65 12.16 9.37
C LYS A 200 -1.82 13.29 9.90
N LEU A 201 -0.66 13.03 10.51
CA LEU A 201 0.21 14.09 10.99
C LEU A 201 0.60 15.05 9.84
N LEU A 202 0.92 14.49 8.68
CA LEU A 202 1.23 15.27 7.48
C LEU A 202 -0.03 15.95 6.91
N VAL A 203 -1.17 15.27 6.87
CA VAL A 203 -2.45 15.85 6.41
C VAL A 203 -2.88 17.01 7.33
N GLU A 204 -2.86 16.84 8.65
CA GLU A 204 -3.19 17.91 9.61
C GLU A 204 -2.23 19.10 9.49
N ALA A 205 -0.95 18.85 9.23
CA ALA A 205 0.01 19.91 8.96
C ALA A 205 -0.33 20.65 7.66
N ALA A 206 -0.66 19.93 6.58
CA ALA A 206 -1.10 20.52 5.31
C ALA A 206 -2.36 21.38 5.48
N HIS A 207 -3.34 20.89 6.23
CA HIS A 207 -4.58 21.61 6.52
C HIS A 207 -4.31 22.94 7.24
N LYS A 208 -3.42 22.94 8.25
CA LYS A 208 -3.03 24.16 8.98
C LYS A 208 -2.36 25.21 8.08
N LEU A 209 -1.76 24.79 6.97
CA LEU A 209 -1.17 25.67 5.96
C LEU A 209 -2.18 26.15 4.92
N GLY A 210 -3.44 25.68 4.98
CA GLY A 210 -4.47 26.01 4.00
C GLY A 210 -4.22 25.39 2.63
N ALA A 211 -3.51 24.25 2.57
CA ALA A 211 -3.34 23.51 1.32
C ALA A 211 -4.70 22.95 0.85
N ASP A 212 -4.91 22.88 -0.46
CA ASP A 212 -6.04 22.19 -1.09
C ASP A 212 -5.60 20.83 -1.67
N THR A 213 -4.32 20.73 -2.03
CA THR A 213 -3.71 19.57 -2.68
C THR A 213 -2.44 19.16 -1.96
N ILE A 214 -2.29 17.86 -1.70
CA ILE A 214 -1.05 17.27 -1.18
C ILE A 214 -0.42 16.40 -2.27
N LEU A 215 0.70 16.84 -2.83
CA LEU A 215 1.48 16.04 -3.77
C LEU A 215 2.31 14.98 -3.03
N THR A 216 2.26 13.73 -3.48
CA THR A 216 3.05 12.64 -2.88
C THR A 216 3.82 11.84 -3.93
N GLY A 217 4.83 11.10 -3.47
CA GLY A 217 5.59 10.15 -4.29
C GLY A 217 4.97 8.74 -4.38
N MET A 218 3.74 8.54 -3.90
CA MET A 218 3.03 7.26 -4.00
C MET A 218 2.76 6.91 -5.48
N GLY A 219 2.81 5.63 -5.85
CA GLY A 219 2.74 5.18 -7.24
C GLY A 219 4.09 4.85 -7.89
N ALA A 220 5.19 5.25 -7.25
CA ALA A 220 6.52 5.07 -7.81
C ALA A 220 7.12 3.67 -7.59
N ASP A 221 6.59 2.85 -6.70
CA ASP A 221 7.13 1.52 -6.41
C ASP A 221 6.40 0.42 -7.19
N GLU A 222 5.18 0.70 -7.65
CA GLU A 222 4.21 -0.23 -8.18
C GLU A 222 4.63 -0.81 -9.54
N LEU A 223 5.29 -0.01 -10.38
CA LEU A 223 5.74 -0.45 -11.73
C LEU A 223 7.21 -0.14 -12.06
N LEU A 224 7.88 0.74 -11.30
CA LEU A 224 9.29 1.06 -11.54
C LEU A 224 10.27 0.12 -10.84
N VAL A 225 9.80 -0.64 -9.85
CA VAL A 225 10.57 -1.68 -9.19
C VAL A 225 10.35 -2.98 -9.96
N GLY A 226 11.44 -3.55 -10.47
CA GLY A 226 11.37 -4.85 -11.11
C GLY A 226 10.94 -5.94 -10.12
N THR A 227 10.11 -6.88 -10.59
CA THR A 227 9.62 -7.99 -9.76
C THR A 227 10.65 -9.12 -9.66
N TYR A 228 11.62 -9.15 -10.59
CA TYR A 228 12.62 -10.20 -10.79
C TYR A 228 12.02 -11.57 -11.08
N LEU A 229 10.72 -11.64 -11.36
CA LEU A 229 9.98 -12.87 -11.65
C LEU A 229 10.08 -13.30 -13.12
N SER A 230 10.72 -12.48 -13.96
CA SER A 230 11.07 -12.82 -15.34
C SER A 230 11.85 -14.14 -15.41
N MET A 231 12.75 -14.39 -14.46
CA MET A 231 13.52 -15.62 -14.34
C MET A 231 12.64 -16.86 -14.11
N ALA A 232 11.57 -16.77 -13.31
CA ALA A 232 10.62 -17.88 -13.15
C ALA A 232 9.93 -18.23 -14.47
N SER A 233 9.57 -17.21 -15.25
CA SER A 233 9.00 -17.41 -16.58
C SER A 233 10.00 -18.06 -17.54
N GLN A 234 11.25 -17.58 -17.56
CA GLN A 234 12.34 -18.15 -18.37
C GLN A 234 12.55 -19.63 -18.07
N LEU A 235 12.55 -20.03 -16.79
CA LEU A 235 12.68 -21.45 -16.40
C LEU A 235 11.50 -22.28 -16.87
N ARG A 236 10.26 -21.80 -16.72
CA ARG A 236 9.05 -22.49 -17.23
C ARG A 236 9.09 -22.68 -18.74
N GLN A 237 9.73 -21.75 -19.46
CA GLN A 237 9.92 -21.78 -20.92
C GLN A 237 11.16 -22.57 -21.36
N GLY A 238 11.92 -23.17 -20.43
CA GLY A 238 13.13 -23.95 -20.74
C GLY A 238 14.38 -23.12 -21.03
N GLN A 239 14.36 -21.81 -20.74
CA GLN A 239 15.49 -20.88 -20.94
C GLN A 239 16.44 -20.87 -19.73
N TRP A 240 16.90 -22.05 -19.31
CA TRP A 240 17.66 -22.25 -18.06
C TRP A 240 18.94 -21.42 -17.96
N LEU A 241 19.70 -21.33 -19.06
CA LEU A 241 20.94 -20.55 -19.11
C LEU A 241 20.68 -19.04 -18.95
N ALA A 242 19.59 -18.53 -19.52
CA ALA A 242 19.20 -17.13 -19.38
C ALA A 242 18.81 -16.82 -17.93
N ALA A 243 17.99 -17.67 -17.31
CA ALA A 243 17.59 -17.52 -15.92
C ALA A 243 18.77 -17.60 -14.95
N PHE A 244 19.72 -18.53 -15.19
CA PHE A 244 20.90 -18.65 -14.34
C PHE A 244 21.86 -17.46 -14.51
N SER A 245 22.05 -16.98 -15.75
CA SER A 245 22.84 -15.78 -16.03
C SER A 245 22.25 -14.55 -15.33
N GLU A 246 20.93 -14.37 -15.40
CA GLU A 246 20.22 -13.30 -14.70
C GLU A 246 20.39 -13.40 -13.17
N ALA A 247 20.18 -14.60 -12.61
CA ALA A 247 20.35 -14.84 -11.19
C ALA A 247 21.78 -14.56 -10.72
N GLN A 248 22.79 -14.87 -11.54
CA GLN A 248 24.18 -14.56 -11.26
C GLN A 248 24.46 -13.05 -11.29
N ARG A 249 23.93 -12.33 -12.29
CA ARG A 249 24.05 -10.86 -12.36
C ARG A 249 23.42 -10.18 -11.14
N MET A 250 22.24 -10.64 -10.74
CA MET A 250 21.57 -10.16 -9.53
C MET A 250 22.33 -10.49 -8.26
N ALA A 251 22.82 -11.72 -8.11
CA ALA A 251 23.61 -12.16 -6.96
C ALA A 251 24.85 -11.27 -6.77
N GLN A 252 25.54 -10.93 -7.86
CA GLN A 252 26.68 -10.02 -7.86
C GLN A 252 26.28 -8.58 -7.50
N GLY A 253 25.21 -8.06 -8.10
CA GLY A 253 24.75 -6.69 -7.86
C GLY A 253 24.22 -6.45 -6.44
N ASN A 254 23.61 -7.47 -5.83
CA ASN A 254 22.97 -7.40 -4.52
C ASN A 254 23.83 -7.99 -3.38
N ASN A 255 25.02 -8.51 -3.69
CA ASN A 255 25.90 -9.21 -2.75
C ASN A 255 25.20 -10.36 -2.00
N GLN A 256 24.45 -11.18 -2.75
CA GLN A 256 23.66 -12.30 -2.23
C GLN A 256 24.08 -13.62 -2.86
N SER A 257 23.73 -14.73 -2.20
CA SER A 257 23.91 -16.06 -2.78
C SER A 257 22.99 -16.27 -3.98
N ILE A 258 23.52 -16.80 -5.08
CA ILE A 258 22.73 -17.19 -6.25
C ILE A 258 21.62 -18.18 -5.90
N TRP A 259 21.86 -19.08 -4.92
CA TRP A 259 20.84 -20.02 -4.45
C TRP A 259 19.71 -19.33 -3.71
N SER A 260 19.99 -18.21 -3.04
CA SER A 260 18.96 -17.39 -2.41
C SER A 260 18.07 -16.72 -3.47
N ILE A 261 18.69 -16.15 -4.51
CA ILE A 261 17.99 -15.52 -5.64
C ILE A 261 17.12 -16.55 -6.37
N LEU A 262 17.71 -17.69 -6.74
CA LEU A 262 16.99 -18.78 -7.40
C LEU A 262 15.86 -19.33 -6.52
N TYR A 263 16.06 -19.49 -5.21
CA TYR A 263 14.98 -19.96 -4.36
C TYR A 263 13.83 -18.94 -4.29
N GLN A 264 14.14 -17.67 -4.06
CA GLN A 264 13.15 -16.60 -3.85
C GLN A 264 12.36 -16.26 -5.12
N PHE A 265 13.03 -16.13 -6.26
CA PHE A 265 12.42 -15.59 -7.48
C PHE A 265 12.13 -16.64 -8.54
N CYS A 266 12.68 -17.85 -8.40
CA CYS A 266 12.49 -18.93 -9.37
C CYS A 266 11.76 -20.12 -8.77
N ILE A 267 12.36 -20.80 -7.79
CA ILE A 267 11.86 -22.07 -7.24
C ILE A 267 10.59 -21.83 -6.43
N GLY A 268 10.57 -20.85 -5.53
CA GLY A 268 9.39 -20.52 -4.71
C GLY A 268 8.14 -20.24 -5.56
N PRO A 269 8.20 -19.31 -6.52
CA PRO A 269 7.07 -19.02 -7.43
C PRO A 269 6.74 -20.15 -8.42
N ALA A 270 7.68 -21.06 -8.72
CA ALA A 270 7.47 -22.19 -9.63
C ALA A 270 7.08 -23.49 -8.93
N LEU A 271 7.18 -23.58 -7.59
CA LEU A 271 6.73 -24.74 -6.83
C LEU A 271 5.24 -24.98 -7.13
N PRO A 272 4.80 -26.24 -7.34
CA PRO A 272 3.41 -26.55 -7.65
C PRO A 272 2.48 -25.84 -6.67
N MET A 273 1.35 -25.30 -7.14
CA MET A 273 0.42 -24.51 -6.32
C MET A 273 -0.06 -25.24 -5.04
N LEU A 274 0.02 -26.58 -5.02
CA LEU A 274 -0.25 -27.43 -3.86
C LEU A 274 0.82 -27.33 -2.74
N MET A 275 1.98 -26.75 -3.02
CA MET A 275 3.14 -26.58 -2.12
C MET A 275 3.46 -25.10 -1.82
N LEU A 276 2.58 -24.16 -2.18
CA LEU A 276 2.70 -22.73 -1.82
C LEU A 276 2.40 -22.44 -0.33
N GLY A 277 2.18 -23.49 0.45
CA GLY A 277 2.66 -23.61 1.83
C GLY A 277 3.45 -24.90 1.95
N THR A 278 4.30 -25.04 2.97
CA THR A 278 4.99 -26.32 3.26
C THR A 278 4.01 -27.49 3.14
N ILE A 279 4.43 -28.69 2.73
CA ILE A 279 3.55 -29.89 2.68
C ILE A 279 2.66 -29.97 3.93
N GLY A 280 3.20 -29.62 5.10
CA GLY A 280 2.45 -29.54 6.36
C GLY A 280 1.24 -28.58 6.37
N THR A 281 1.26 -27.47 5.62
CA THR A 281 0.14 -26.53 5.47
C THR A 281 -1.02 -27.17 4.71
N TRP A 282 -0.72 -27.92 3.65
CA TRP A 282 -1.75 -28.67 2.91
C TRP A 282 -2.37 -29.77 3.77
N TRP A 283 -1.55 -30.53 4.52
CA TRP A 283 -2.03 -31.55 5.47
C TRP A 283 -2.87 -30.97 6.60
N ARG A 284 -2.68 -29.69 6.93
CA ARG A 284 -3.48 -28.94 7.93
C ARG A 284 -4.63 -28.16 7.29
N GLY A 285 -5.11 -28.54 6.11
CA GLY A 285 -6.27 -27.88 5.49
C GLY A 285 -6.04 -26.40 5.10
N GLY A 286 -4.78 -25.99 4.89
CA GLY A 286 -4.42 -24.60 4.60
C GLY A 286 -3.86 -23.82 5.79
N PHE A 287 -3.92 -24.36 7.00
CA PHE A 287 -3.45 -23.68 8.22
C PHE A 287 -1.92 -23.66 8.37
N ALA A 288 -1.39 -22.47 8.61
CA ALA A 288 0.01 -22.24 8.96
C ALA A 288 0.29 -22.55 10.43
N ARG A 289 1.58 -22.49 10.81
CA ARG A 289 2.01 -22.45 12.21
C ARG A 289 2.80 -21.19 12.44
N TRP A 290 2.48 -20.47 13.50
CA TRP A 290 3.31 -19.35 13.95
C TRP A 290 4.71 -19.85 14.36
N PRO A 291 5.80 -19.12 14.05
CA PRO A 291 5.88 -17.80 13.41
C PRO A 291 6.01 -17.82 11.88
N LYS A 292 5.83 -18.98 11.23
CA LYS A 292 5.98 -19.14 9.78
C LYS A 292 4.61 -19.21 9.11
N VAL A 293 3.98 -18.04 8.98
CA VAL A 293 2.73 -17.87 8.21
C VAL A 293 3.09 -17.35 6.84
N GLY A 294 2.82 -18.17 5.82
CA GLY A 294 3.10 -17.79 4.43
C GLY A 294 2.03 -16.89 3.84
N LYS A 295 2.38 -16.21 2.75
CA LYS A 295 1.52 -15.30 1.97
C LYS A 295 0.10 -15.81 1.64
N PHE A 296 -0.08 -17.11 1.43
CA PHE A 296 -1.35 -17.72 1.02
C PHE A 296 -1.94 -18.69 2.04
N ALA A 297 -1.34 -18.77 3.23
CA ALA A 297 -1.75 -19.72 4.26
C ALA A 297 -2.73 -19.06 5.23
N ILE A 298 -3.63 -19.87 5.79
CA ILE A 298 -4.59 -19.42 6.79
C ILE A 298 -3.83 -19.22 8.11
N PRO A 299 -3.91 -18.04 8.75
CA PRO A 299 -3.25 -17.80 10.03
C PRO A 299 -3.77 -18.74 11.13
N PRO A 300 -2.92 -19.14 12.10
CA PRO A 300 -3.30 -20.13 13.11
C PRO A 300 -4.39 -19.64 14.07
N TRP A 301 -4.57 -18.33 14.22
CA TRP A 301 -5.61 -17.74 15.04
C TRP A 301 -6.97 -17.66 14.34
N ILE A 302 -7.10 -18.00 13.06
CA ILE A 302 -8.43 -18.07 12.42
C ILE A 302 -9.15 -19.34 12.90
N LEU A 303 -10.44 -19.23 13.20
CA LEU A 303 -11.23 -20.37 13.66
C LEU A 303 -11.50 -21.36 12.50
N PRO A 304 -11.34 -22.67 12.72
CA PRO A 304 -11.57 -23.69 11.67
C PRO A 304 -12.95 -23.63 11.03
N GLU A 305 -13.99 -23.35 11.81
CA GLU A 305 -15.38 -23.27 11.37
C GLU A 305 -15.57 -22.13 10.36
N PHE A 306 -15.04 -20.95 10.66
CA PHE A 306 -15.06 -19.80 9.76
C PHE A 306 -14.28 -20.06 8.48
N ALA A 307 -13.06 -20.59 8.60
CA ALA A 307 -12.20 -20.88 7.46
C ALA A 307 -12.81 -21.92 6.51
N GLN A 308 -13.51 -22.92 7.05
CA GLN A 308 -14.24 -23.92 6.26
C GLN A 308 -15.50 -23.31 5.62
N GLY A 309 -16.30 -22.55 6.38
CA GLY A 309 -17.52 -21.92 5.91
C GLY A 309 -17.32 -20.96 4.74
N THR A 310 -16.24 -20.18 4.78
CA THR A 310 -15.86 -19.20 3.74
C THR A 310 -14.82 -19.73 2.74
N LYS A 311 -14.46 -21.02 2.85
CA LYS A 311 -13.52 -21.69 1.94
C LYS A 311 -12.17 -20.97 1.79
N MET A 312 -11.59 -20.47 2.89
CA MET A 312 -10.33 -19.69 2.87
C MET A 312 -9.16 -20.43 2.20
N GLN A 313 -9.12 -21.76 2.26
CA GLN A 313 -8.11 -22.54 1.55
C GLN A 313 -8.19 -22.32 0.02
N THR A 314 -9.41 -22.21 -0.51
CA THR A 314 -9.65 -21.93 -1.93
C THR A 314 -9.24 -20.50 -2.27
N ILE A 315 -9.56 -19.52 -1.40
CA ILE A 315 -9.14 -18.13 -1.56
C ILE A 315 -7.61 -18.04 -1.65
N GLY A 316 -6.89 -18.70 -0.74
CA GLY A 316 -5.42 -18.75 -0.76
C GLY A 316 -4.86 -19.33 -2.06
N ARG A 317 -5.46 -20.42 -2.56
CA ARG A 317 -5.08 -21.02 -3.86
C ARG A 317 -5.38 -20.09 -5.04
N GLN A 318 -6.51 -19.39 -5.04
CA GLN A 318 -6.87 -18.45 -6.08
C GLN A 318 -5.94 -17.24 -6.08
N ASN A 319 -5.59 -16.69 -4.91
CA ASN A 319 -4.62 -15.59 -4.80
C ASN A 319 -3.23 -16.02 -5.29
N ALA A 320 -2.79 -17.23 -4.95
CA ALA A 320 -1.57 -17.83 -5.48
C ALA A 320 -1.60 -17.98 -7.01
N GLN A 321 -2.71 -18.49 -7.55
CA GLN A 321 -2.88 -18.64 -9.00
C GLN A 321 -2.91 -17.30 -9.72
N ARG A 322 -3.57 -16.29 -9.15
CA ARG A 322 -3.62 -14.93 -9.69
C ARG A 322 -2.22 -14.32 -9.76
N LEU A 323 -1.41 -14.47 -8.71
CA LEU A 323 -0.05 -13.89 -8.67
C LEU A 323 0.98 -14.68 -9.48
N TYR A 324 0.92 -16.01 -9.48
CA TYR A 324 1.99 -16.86 -10.03
C TYR A 324 1.58 -17.77 -11.21
N GLY A 325 0.30 -17.84 -11.56
CA GLY A 325 -0.22 -18.80 -12.56
C GLY A 325 0.11 -18.45 -14.02
N GLY A 326 0.25 -17.16 -14.35
CA GLY A 326 0.55 -16.68 -15.71
C GLY A 326 2.01 -16.24 -15.89
N SER A 327 2.20 -15.15 -16.65
CA SER A 327 3.43 -14.35 -16.56
C SER A 327 3.46 -13.72 -15.17
N ALA A 328 4.26 -14.29 -14.26
CA ALA A 328 4.28 -13.90 -12.86
C ALA A 328 4.65 -12.41 -12.68
N GLU A 329 5.54 -11.88 -13.52
CA GLU A 329 5.88 -10.46 -13.56
C GLU A 329 4.65 -9.59 -13.85
N LEU A 330 3.98 -9.83 -14.99
CA LEU A 330 2.78 -9.08 -15.37
C LEU A 330 1.66 -9.20 -14.33
N SER A 331 1.51 -10.40 -13.78
CA SER A 331 0.47 -10.69 -12.80
C SER A 331 0.69 -9.92 -11.50
N VAL A 332 1.94 -9.76 -11.08
CA VAL A 332 2.32 -8.96 -9.91
C VAL A 332 2.20 -7.47 -10.20
N ASP A 333 2.59 -7.00 -11.39
CA ASP A 333 2.43 -5.60 -11.80
C ASP A 333 0.94 -5.20 -11.82
N LEU A 334 0.10 -6.01 -12.47
CA LEU A 334 -1.35 -5.79 -12.51
C LEU A 334 -1.99 -5.88 -11.13
N TRP A 335 -1.57 -6.83 -10.30
CA TRP A 335 -2.02 -6.90 -8.91
C TRP A 335 -1.64 -5.64 -8.15
N SER A 336 -0.41 -5.14 -8.28
CA SER A 336 0.05 -3.94 -7.59
C SER A 336 -0.76 -2.72 -8.00
N LEU A 337 -1.09 -2.58 -9.29
CA LEU A 337 -1.99 -1.53 -9.78
C LEU A 337 -3.40 -1.65 -9.20
N GLN A 338 -3.97 -2.85 -9.22
CA GLN A 338 -5.32 -3.11 -8.71
C GLN A 338 -5.41 -2.92 -7.19
N ALA A 339 -4.38 -3.32 -6.46
CA ALA A 339 -4.26 -3.17 -5.02
C ALA A 339 -3.97 -1.73 -4.59
N SER A 340 -3.54 -0.86 -5.50
CA SER A 340 -3.29 0.57 -5.22
C SER A 340 -4.50 1.46 -5.54
N VAL A 341 -5.64 0.85 -5.88
CA VAL A 341 -6.92 1.55 -6.04
C VAL A 341 -7.48 1.91 -4.66
N GLY A 342 -8.21 3.02 -4.57
CA GLY A 342 -9.03 3.33 -3.40
C GLY A 342 -8.49 4.46 -2.52
N ASP A 343 -7.19 4.80 -2.58
CA ASP A 343 -6.54 5.95 -1.90
C ASP A 343 -7.22 6.32 -0.57
N TRP A 344 -7.09 5.43 0.42
CA TRP A 344 -7.83 5.51 1.68
C TRP A 344 -7.59 6.84 2.38
N SER A 345 -6.34 7.32 2.42
CA SER A 345 -5.98 8.56 3.08
C SER A 345 -6.58 9.79 2.40
N ARG A 346 -6.72 9.80 1.07
CA ARG A 346 -7.47 10.85 0.38
C ARG A 346 -8.89 10.93 0.89
N TRP A 347 -9.61 9.82 0.99
CA TRP A 347 -11.04 9.84 1.34
C TRP A 347 -11.32 10.03 2.82
N TYR A 348 -10.51 9.46 3.70
CA TYR A 348 -10.79 9.42 5.13
C TYR A 348 -9.92 10.35 5.99
N LEU A 349 -8.85 10.92 5.43
CA LEU A 349 -8.02 11.93 6.12
C LEU A 349 -8.06 13.29 5.43
N ALA A 350 -7.76 13.35 4.12
CA ALA A 350 -7.61 14.62 3.41
C ALA A 350 -8.96 15.25 3.05
N ALA A 351 -9.88 14.49 2.46
CA ALA A 351 -11.17 15.00 1.99
C ALA A 351 -12.05 15.61 3.10
N PRO A 352 -12.14 15.03 4.32
CA PRO A 352 -12.85 15.66 5.44
C PRO A 352 -12.28 17.03 5.84
N GLN A 353 -11.00 17.28 5.53
CA GLN A 353 -10.30 18.54 5.78
C GLN A 353 -10.36 19.49 4.57
N GLY A 354 -11.13 19.16 3.53
CA GLY A 354 -11.25 19.94 2.30
C GLY A 354 -10.09 19.75 1.30
N MET A 355 -9.22 18.77 1.52
CA MET A 355 -8.03 18.53 0.71
C MET A 355 -8.14 17.26 -0.14
N HIS A 356 -7.26 17.13 -1.12
CA HIS A 356 -7.06 15.86 -1.80
C HIS A 356 -5.58 15.52 -1.96
N ASN A 357 -5.22 14.28 -1.65
CA ASN A 357 -3.92 13.74 -2.02
C ASN A 357 -3.84 13.60 -3.54
N SER A 358 -2.67 13.78 -4.12
CA SER A 358 -2.48 13.69 -5.56
C SER A 358 -1.14 13.04 -5.89
N HIS A 359 -1.20 12.01 -6.73
CA HIS A 359 -0.10 11.08 -6.98
C HIS A 359 0.32 11.16 -8.46
N PRO A 360 1.36 11.95 -8.81
CA PRO A 360 1.83 12.07 -10.20
C PRO A 360 2.30 10.75 -10.80
N PHE A 361 2.86 9.85 -10.01
CA PHE A 361 3.30 8.53 -10.49
C PHE A 361 2.14 7.62 -10.90
N LEU A 362 0.94 7.83 -10.37
CA LEU A 362 -0.29 7.11 -10.76
C LEU A 362 -1.01 7.76 -11.96
N ASP A 363 -0.37 8.71 -12.66
CA ASP A 363 -0.90 9.24 -13.92
C ASP A 363 -1.00 8.14 -14.97
N SER A 364 -2.14 8.05 -15.67
CA SER A 364 -2.39 6.94 -16.58
C SER A 364 -1.37 6.84 -17.71
N ARG A 365 -0.79 7.96 -18.16
CA ARG A 365 0.26 7.95 -19.18
C ARG A 365 1.58 7.41 -18.63
N VAL A 366 1.92 7.78 -17.39
CA VAL A 366 3.10 7.28 -16.68
C VAL A 366 2.98 5.77 -16.46
N LEU A 367 1.84 5.31 -15.95
CA LEU A 367 1.58 3.88 -15.73
C LEU A 367 1.54 3.09 -17.03
N SER A 368 0.87 3.60 -18.08
CA SER A 368 0.87 2.97 -19.40
C SER A 368 2.28 2.83 -19.96
N PHE A 369 3.10 3.88 -19.89
CA PHE A 369 4.47 3.80 -20.38
C PHE A 369 5.31 2.80 -19.56
N CYS A 370 5.14 2.74 -18.24
CA CYS A 370 5.80 1.72 -17.43
C CYS A 370 5.48 0.29 -17.85
N LEU A 371 4.23 0.01 -18.22
CA LEU A 371 3.81 -1.31 -18.71
C LEU A 371 4.38 -1.64 -20.11
N GLU A 372 4.78 -0.63 -20.88
CA GLU A 372 5.43 -0.78 -22.19
C GLU A 372 6.95 -0.98 -22.08
N LEU A 373 7.56 -0.69 -20.92
CA LEU A 373 8.99 -0.83 -20.72
C LEU A 373 9.42 -2.29 -20.83
N PRO A 374 10.52 -2.59 -21.54
CA PRO A 374 11.17 -3.88 -21.42
C PRO A 374 11.64 -4.13 -19.99
N THR A 375 11.46 -5.36 -19.49
CA THR A 375 11.92 -5.78 -18.15
C THR A 375 13.39 -5.45 -17.90
N ALA A 376 14.24 -5.61 -18.92
CA ALA A 376 15.67 -5.31 -18.86
C ALA A 376 16.00 -3.84 -18.52
N LEU A 377 15.07 -2.90 -18.75
CA LEU A 377 15.24 -1.50 -18.36
C LEU A 377 14.77 -1.21 -16.93
N ARG A 378 13.92 -2.09 -16.35
CA ARG A 378 13.43 -2.00 -14.97
C ARG A 378 14.33 -2.74 -13.99
N GLU A 379 15.00 -3.80 -14.46
CA GLU A 379 15.79 -4.74 -13.66
C GLU A 379 17.29 -4.62 -13.98
N ILE A 380 17.90 -3.46 -13.68
CA ILE A 380 19.35 -3.29 -13.81
C ILE A 380 20.02 -3.58 -12.46
N PRO A 381 20.91 -4.58 -12.35
CA PRO A 381 21.57 -4.94 -11.10
C PRO A 381 22.28 -3.75 -10.43
N GLY A 382 22.03 -3.56 -9.13
CA GLY A 382 22.63 -2.48 -8.34
C GLY A 382 22.10 -1.07 -8.65
N MET A 383 21.05 -0.94 -9.47
CA MET A 383 20.42 0.34 -9.82
C MET A 383 18.92 0.31 -9.48
N PRO A 384 18.49 0.87 -8.34
CA PRO A 384 17.05 0.93 -8.01
C PRO A 384 16.32 1.89 -8.96
N LYS A 385 15.18 1.46 -9.51
CA LYS A 385 14.34 2.22 -10.46
C LYS A 385 15.15 2.89 -11.58
N PRO A 386 15.82 2.12 -12.47
CA PRO A 386 16.79 2.67 -13.41
C PRO A 386 16.25 3.76 -14.33
N VAL A 387 15.02 3.60 -14.80
CA VAL A 387 14.34 4.58 -15.66
C VAL A 387 14.12 5.90 -14.92
N LEU A 388 13.71 5.87 -13.64
CA LEU A 388 13.53 7.08 -12.84
C LEU A 388 14.87 7.76 -12.53
N GLN A 389 15.91 7.00 -12.18
CA GLN A 389 17.26 7.57 -12.01
C GLN A 389 17.77 8.27 -13.26
N THR A 390 17.43 7.74 -14.43
CA THR A 390 17.83 8.31 -15.72
C THR A 390 17.00 9.55 -16.03
N ALA A 391 15.68 9.46 -15.85
CA ALA A 391 14.73 10.56 -16.03
C ALA A 391 15.07 11.79 -15.18
N MET A 392 15.56 11.58 -13.96
CA MET A 392 15.84 12.64 -12.99
C MET A 392 17.28 13.16 -13.01
N ARG A 393 18.09 12.78 -14.00
CA ARG A 393 19.47 13.28 -14.15
C ARG A 393 19.46 14.79 -14.33
N GLY A 394 20.26 15.50 -13.53
CA GLY A 394 20.32 16.96 -13.54
C GLY A 394 19.13 17.67 -12.85
N ILE A 395 18.14 16.91 -12.36
CA ILE A 395 16.98 17.43 -11.61
C ILE A 395 17.15 17.16 -10.11
N LEU A 396 17.44 15.90 -9.78
CA LEU A 396 17.70 15.48 -8.40
C LEU A 396 19.16 15.69 -7.98
N PRO A 397 19.44 15.94 -6.69
CA PRO A 397 20.78 15.80 -6.14
C PRO A 397 21.34 14.40 -6.41
N GLU A 398 22.58 14.32 -6.90
CA GLU A 398 23.23 13.04 -7.24
C GLU A 398 23.24 12.02 -6.09
N PRO A 399 23.51 12.39 -4.82
CA PRO A 399 23.44 11.45 -3.70
C PRO A 399 22.07 10.81 -3.47
N ILE A 400 20.97 11.47 -3.88
CA ILE A 400 19.61 10.93 -3.82
C ILE A 400 19.34 10.05 -5.05
N ARG A 401 19.71 10.55 -6.24
CA ARG A 401 19.44 9.89 -7.52
C ARG A 401 20.13 8.53 -7.64
N THR A 402 21.37 8.40 -7.16
CA THR A 402 22.15 7.16 -7.27
C THR A 402 22.16 6.34 -5.98
N ARG A 403 21.34 6.73 -4.99
CA ARG A 403 21.25 6.03 -3.70
C ARG A 403 20.82 4.58 -3.92
N ARG A 404 21.47 3.64 -3.23
CA ARG A 404 21.18 2.20 -3.34
C ARG A 404 20.38 1.65 -2.17
N ASP A 405 20.44 2.34 -1.05
CA ASP A 405 19.79 2.00 0.20
C ASP A 405 18.72 3.04 0.56
N LYS A 406 17.76 2.67 1.39
CA LYS A 406 16.79 3.59 2.01
C LYS A 406 16.61 3.14 3.45
N ALA A 407 16.44 4.07 4.39
CA ALA A 407 16.15 3.67 5.76
C ALA A 407 14.89 2.79 5.78
N THR A 408 14.99 1.65 6.45
CA THR A 408 13.85 0.75 6.65
C THR A 408 13.09 1.21 7.89
N PHE A 409 11.80 1.49 7.74
CA PHE A 409 10.93 1.92 8.85
C PHE A 409 10.55 0.78 9.83
N ASN A 410 11.27 -0.34 9.79
CA ASN A 410 11.04 -1.52 10.64
C ASN A 410 11.15 -1.17 12.13
N ASP A 411 12.05 -0.26 12.50
CA ASP A 411 12.21 0.16 13.90
C ASP A 411 10.95 0.85 14.44
N ILE A 412 10.28 1.66 13.61
CA ILE A 412 8.99 2.28 13.97
C ILE A 412 7.93 1.21 14.16
N TYR A 413 7.93 0.20 13.29
CA TYR A 413 6.97 -0.89 13.35
C TYR A 413 7.11 -1.67 14.67
N TRP A 414 8.30 -2.21 14.96
CA TRP A 414 8.51 -3.06 16.11
C TRP A 414 8.36 -2.31 17.43
N LEU A 415 8.88 -1.10 17.48
CA LEU A 415 8.69 -0.24 18.64
C LEU A 415 7.22 0.12 18.83
N GLY A 416 6.51 0.46 17.75
CA GLY A 416 5.09 0.76 17.78
C GLY A 416 4.28 -0.43 18.31
N LEU A 417 4.52 -1.62 17.76
CA LEU A 417 3.88 -2.85 18.23
C LEU A 417 4.17 -3.10 19.71
N SER A 418 5.43 -2.99 20.13
CA SER A 418 5.82 -3.19 21.53
C SER A 418 5.20 -2.16 22.48
N LYS A 419 5.22 -0.88 22.12
CA LYS A 419 4.68 0.24 22.91
C LYS A 419 3.16 0.15 23.04
N HIS A 420 2.47 -0.22 21.96
CA HIS A 420 1.00 -0.25 21.90
C HIS A 420 0.40 -1.65 22.20
N LEU A 421 1.24 -2.66 22.47
CA LEU A 421 0.80 -4.03 22.73
C LEU A 421 -0.30 -4.13 23.81
N PRO A 422 -0.21 -3.46 24.98
CA PRO A 422 -1.25 -3.55 25.99
C PRO A 422 -2.63 -3.08 25.51
N CYS A 423 -2.67 -2.00 24.72
CA CYS A 423 -3.91 -1.48 24.15
C CYS A 423 -4.46 -2.42 23.08
N LEU A 424 -3.60 -2.92 22.19
CA LEU A 424 -4.01 -3.88 21.16
C LEU A 424 -4.54 -5.19 21.78
N GLU A 425 -3.91 -5.70 22.85
CA GLU A 425 -4.41 -6.85 23.59
C GLU A 425 -5.76 -6.56 24.23
N PHE A 426 -5.94 -5.37 24.82
CA PHE A 426 -7.21 -4.97 25.38
C PHE A 426 -8.31 -4.93 24.30
N MET A 427 -8.03 -4.33 23.14
CA MET A 427 -8.96 -4.30 22.01
C MET A 427 -9.36 -5.72 21.58
N VAL A 428 -8.38 -6.59 21.34
CA VAL A 428 -8.64 -7.99 20.91
C VAL A 428 -9.49 -8.75 21.95
N ARG A 429 -9.21 -8.57 23.26
CA ARG A 429 -9.94 -9.28 24.33
C ARG A 429 -11.38 -8.82 24.50
N ASN A 430 -11.65 -7.54 24.27
CA ASN A 430 -12.95 -6.92 24.55
C ASN A 430 -13.78 -6.66 23.28
N SER A 431 -13.24 -6.98 22.11
CA SER A 431 -13.92 -6.76 20.84
C SER A 431 -15.18 -7.64 20.69
N PRO A 432 -16.35 -7.06 20.34
CA PRO A 432 -17.53 -7.82 19.95
C PRO A 432 -17.31 -8.68 18.70
N SER A 433 -16.26 -8.46 17.91
CA SER A 433 -15.96 -9.29 16.73
C SER A 433 -15.71 -10.77 17.05
N GLN A 434 -15.46 -11.10 18.33
CA GLN A 434 -15.43 -12.49 18.80
C GLN A 434 -16.77 -13.23 18.57
N GLU A 435 -17.90 -12.51 18.56
CA GLU A 435 -19.23 -13.07 18.29
C GLU A 435 -19.38 -13.55 16.84
N LEU A 436 -18.59 -13.00 15.90
CA LEU A 436 -18.58 -13.46 14.51
C LEU A 436 -17.91 -14.83 14.34
N GLY A 437 -17.22 -15.34 15.37
CA GLY A 437 -16.53 -16.62 15.29
C GLY A 437 -15.41 -16.65 14.25
N ILE A 438 -14.74 -15.52 13.97
CA ILE A 438 -13.68 -15.41 12.95
C ILE A 438 -12.33 -15.90 13.49
N PHE A 439 -11.95 -15.51 14.71
CA PHE A 439 -10.62 -15.74 15.25
C PHE A 439 -10.61 -16.13 16.74
N ASP A 440 -9.54 -16.80 17.15
CA ASP A 440 -9.18 -17.12 18.52
C ASP A 440 -8.32 -15.98 19.09
N ALA A 441 -8.92 -15.21 20.00
CA ALA A 441 -8.28 -14.06 20.65
C ALA A 441 -6.99 -14.44 21.39
N GLN A 442 -6.93 -15.62 22.03
CA GLN A 442 -5.74 -16.03 22.79
C GLN A 442 -4.57 -16.36 21.85
N GLN A 443 -4.83 -17.04 20.74
CA GLN A 443 -3.81 -17.34 19.74
C GLN A 443 -3.30 -16.07 19.04
N LEU A 444 -4.19 -15.13 18.71
CA LEU A 444 -3.79 -13.84 18.14
C LEU A 444 -2.90 -13.04 19.10
N ILE A 445 -3.31 -12.93 20.37
CA ILE A 445 -2.53 -12.24 21.41
C ILE A 445 -1.16 -12.90 21.62
N HIS A 446 -1.11 -14.24 21.59
CA HIS A 446 0.17 -14.96 21.69
C HIS A 446 1.10 -14.62 20.51
N ALA A 447 0.57 -14.60 19.28
CA ALA A 447 1.33 -14.20 18.10
C ALA A 447 1.80 -12.74 18.20
N MET A 448 0.94 -11.81 18.65
CA MET A 448 1.29 -10.40 18.86
C MET A 448 2.40 -10.20 19.90
N ARG A 449 2.33 -10.91 21.04
CA ARG A 449 3.39 -10.87 22.07
C ARG A 449 4.74 -11.34 21.52
N GLN A 450 4.74 -12.40 20.73
CA GLN A 450 5.95 -12.91 20.10
C GLN A 450 6.46 -11.95 19.02
N ALA A 451 5.57 -11.39 18.20
CA ALA A 451 5.91 -10.35 17.24
C ALA A 451 6.53 -9.12 17.94
N ALA A 452 5.95 -8.64 19.05
CA ALA A 452 6.47 -7.47 19.77
C ALA A 452 7.92 -7.61 20.27
N VAL A 453 8.44 -8.84 20.36
CA VAL A 453 9.86 -9.13 20.71
C VAL A 453 10.70 -9.58 19.50
N GLY A 454 10.19 -9.37 18.28
CA GLY A 454 10.89 -9.64 17.02
C GLY A 454 10.76 -11.07 16.49
N ILE A 455 9.85 -11.89 17.01
CA ILE A 455 9.60 -13.24 16.50
C ILE A 455 8.57 -13.15 15.37
N GLY A 456 8.94 -13.56 14.16
CA GLY A 456 8.07 -13.48 12.98
C GLY A 456 8.85 -13.06 11.74
N ASN A 457 8.26 -13.26 10.57
CA ASN A 457 8.71 -12.62 9.33
C ASN A 457 7.66 -11.58 8.89
N MET A 458 8.01 -10.71 7.93
CA MET A 458 7.10 -9.68 7.42
C MET A 458 5.77 -10.24 6.90
N GLU A 459 5.79 -11.44 6.30
CA GLU A 459 4.57 -12.11 5.84
C GLU A 459 3.64 -12.47 6.99
N ALA A 460 4.16 -13.06 8.07
CA ALA A 460 3.36 -13.43 9.23
C ALA A 460 2.83 -12.21 9.98
N ILE A 461 3.63 -11.16 10.04
CA ILE A 461 3.26 -9.87 10.64
C ILE A 461 2.12 -9.21 9.86
N TYR A 462 2.13 -9.30 8.53
CA TYR A 462 1.07 -8.73 7.71
C TYR A 462 -0.31 -9.30 8.08
N HIS A 463 -0.39 -10.60 8.36
CA HIS A 463 -1.63 -11.24 8.82
C HIS A 463 -2.11 -10.71 10.19
N ILE A 464 -1.20 -10.32 11.08
CA ILE A 464 -1.57 -9.65 12.34
C ILE A 464 -2.22 -8.30 12.01
N ASN A 465 -1.63 -7.53 11.10
CA ASN A 465 -2.14 -6.20 10.73
C ASN A 465 -3.55 -6.26 10.14
N THR A 466 -3.80 -7.17 9.20
CA THR A 466 -5.14 -7.34 8.60
C THR A 466 -6.15 -7.79 9.65
N THR A 467 -5.77 -8.70 10.54
CA THR A 467 -6.68 -9.14 11.62
C THR A 467 -7.01 -8.00 12.58
N LEU A 468 -6.02 -7.21 13.00
CA LEU A 468 -6.24 -6.04 13.86
C LEU A 468 -7.08 -4.96 13.16
N ALA A 469 -6.85 -4.71 11.87
CA ALA A 469 -7.64 -3.76 11.09
C ALA A 469 -9.10 -4.19 10.97
N LEU A 470 -9.35 -5.48 10.77
CA LEU A 470 -10.70 -6.04 10.75
C LEU A 470 -11.42 -5.83 12.10
N ILE A 471 -10.72 -6.14 13.20
CA ILE A 471 -11.25 -5.97 14.57
C ILE A 471 -11.62 -4.51 14.81
N ALA A 472 -10.70 -3.59 14.54
CA ALA A 472 -10.93 -2.17 14.75
C ALA A 472 -12.10 -1.61 13.92
N TRP A 473 -12.19 -1.99 12.65
CA TRP A 473 -13.30 -1.59 11.80
C TRP A 473 -14.63 -2.16 12.31
N PHE A 474 -14.67 -3.44 12.68
CA PHE A 474 -15.88 -4.09 13.18
C PHE A 474 -16.38 -3.44 14.47
N ASP A 475 -15.47 -3.18 15.42
CA ASP A 475 -15.80 -2.54 16.69
C ASP A 475 -16.41 -1.15 16.48
N GLN A 476 -15.86 -0.39 15.53
CA GLN A 476 -16.40 0.91 15.13
C GLN A 476 -17.80 0.80 14.50
N MET A 477 -18.03 -0.19 13.63
CA MET A 477 -19.35 -0.45 13.04
C MET A 477 -20.39 -0.80 14.11
N MET A 478 -20.04 -1.66 15.06
CA MET A 478 -20.94 -2.07 16.14
C MET A 478 -21.26 -0.91 17.09
N ALA A 479 -20.28 -0.09 17.42
CA ALA A 479 -20.50 1.12 18.23
C ALA A 479 -21.48 2.09 17.53
N ALA A 480 -21.34 2.30 16.23
CA ALA A 480 -22.21 3.16 15.44
C ALA A 480 -23.62 2.61 15.20
N GLN A 481 -23.84 1.29 15.29
CA GLN A 481 -25.20 0.73 15.26
C GLN A 481 -25.96 0.96 16.58
N HIS A 482 -25.26 1.15 17.69
CA HIS A 482 -25.85 1.37 19.02
C HIS A 482 -26.02 2.86 19.37
N GLN A 483 -25.47 3.77 18.56
CA GLN A 483 -25.69 5.21 18.65
C GLN A 483 -26.40 5.68 17.38
N PRO A 484 -27.58 6.34 17.44
CA PRO A 484 -28.13 6.95 16.25
C PRO A 484 -27.11 7.95 15.69
N LEU A 485 -26.78 7.81 14.41
CA LEU A 485 -25.96 8.76 13.66
C LEU A 485 -26.64 10.14 13.74
N GLU A 486 -26.24 10.96 14.70
CA GLU A 486 -26.48 12.39 14.60
C GLU A 486 -25.71 12.85 13.35
N ALA A 487 -26.44 13.47 12.41
CA ALA A 487 -25.86 14.04 11.21
C ALA A 487 -24.65 14.91 11.59
N PRO A 488 -23.60 15.01 10.74
CA PRO A 488 -22.45 15.85 11.02
C PRO A 488 -22.93 17.32 11.01
N THR A 489 -23.37 17.78 12.18
CA THR A 489 -23.84 19.13 12.42
C THR A 489 -22.72 19.81 13.17
N GLU A 490 -21.88 20.51 12.40
CA GLU A 490 -20.84 21.41 12.85
C GLU A 490 -19.74 20.83 13.76
N VAL A 491 -18.51 21.18 13.40
CA VAL A 491 -17.28 20.92 14.14
C VAL A 491 -17.42 21.42 15.58
N HIS A 492 -17.79 20.55 16.51
CA HIS A 492 -17.66 20.82 17.94
C HIS A 492 -16.84 19.74 18.64
N GLN A 493 -15.72 20.22 19.17
CA GLN A 493 -14.79 19.55 20.06
C GLN A 493 -15.54 18.87 21.19
N LEU A 494 -15.46 17.55 21.26
CA LEU A 494 -15.66 16.80 22.49
C LEU A 494 -14.37 16.04 22.79
N HIS A 495 -13.43 16.78 23.39
CA HIS A 495 -12.37 16.19 24.20
C HIS A 495 -13.01 15.36 25.33
N ARG A 496 -13.19 14.06 25.12
CA ARG A 496 -13.23 13.12 26.26
C ARG A 496 -11.81 12.62 26.49
N GLN A 497 -11.13 13.30 27.41
CA GLN A 497 -10.04 12.69 28.16
C GLN A 497 -10.60 11.45 28.86
N VAL A 498 -10.37 10.27 28.27
CA VAL A 498 -10.22 9.07 29.08
C VAL A 498 -8.74 9.01 29.38
N GLU A 499 -8.35 9.53 30.55
CA GLU A 499 -7.05 9.22 31.14
C GLU A 499 -7.03 7.71 31.43
N ILE A 500 -6.61 6.92 30.44
CA ILE A 500 -6.01 5.62 30.70
C ILE A 500 -4.55 5.94 30.98
N THR A 501 -4.18 5.97 32.26
CA THR A 501 -2.78 5.87 32.68
C THR A 501 -2.17 4.61 32.08
N CYS A 502 -1.41 4.77 31.00
CA CYS A 502 -0.48 3.81 30.42
C CYS A 502 0.94 4.06 30.93
#